data_AF-A0A3B9F4B3-F1
#
_entry.id   AF-A0A3B9F4B3-F1
#
_cell.length_a   1.000
_cell.length_b   1.000
_cell.length_c   1.000
_cell.angle_alpha   90.00
_cell.angle_beta   90.00
_cell.angle_gamma   90.00
#
_symmetry.space_group_name_H-M   'P 1'
#
loop_
_entity.id
_entity.type
_entity.pdbx_description
1 polymer ?
#
loop_
_entity_poly.entity_id
_entity_poly.type
_entity_poly.pdbx_seq_one_letter_code
_entity_poly.pdbx_strand_id
1 'polypeptide(L)'
;MPQILVPLANGFEEIEAISIIDICRRGQIDVIVAGVGEKIIMGARDIPVVTDCLIDEVNTDNLDMVVLPGGWGGTEVLASSTTVQSI
;
A
#
# COMPACT_ATOMS: atom_id res chain seq x y z
N MET A 1 8.18 -14.89 -9.24
CA MET A 1 7.34 -15.03 -8.04
C MET A 1 6.30 -13.93 -8.17
N PRO A 2 5.00 -14.20 -7.97
CA PRO A 2 4.00 -13.15 -8.14
C PRO A 2 4.32 -11.99 -7.20
N GLN A 3 4.24 -10.77 -7.72
CA GLN A 3 4.55 -9.55 -7.00
C GLN A 3 3.33 -8.65 -6.91
N ILE A 4 3.01 -8.18 -5.71
CA ILE A 4 1.87 -7.32 -5.47
C ILE A 4 2.31 -6.03 -4.79
N LEU A 5 1.64 -4.94 -5.15
CA LEU A 5 1.80 -3.63 -4.53
C LEU A 5 0.63 -3.33 -3.61
N VAL A 6 0.94 -2.87 -2.39
CA VAL A 6 -0.01 -2.31 -1.43
C VAL A 6 0.42 -0.88 -1.11
N PRO A 7 -0.11 0.15 -1.82
CA PRO A 7 0.17 1.53 -1.50
C PRO A 7 -0.64 1.94 -0.27
N LEU A 8 0.02 2.55 0.71
CA LEU A 8 -0.58 3.08 1.93
C LEU A 8 -0.49 4.60 1.95
N ALA A 9 -1.60 5.23 2.31
CA ALA A 9 -1.69 6.67 2.52
C ALA A 9 -2.36 6.95 3.88
N ASN A 10 -2.10 8.13 4.45
CA ASN A 10 -2.64 8.48 5.77
C ASN A 10 -4.16 8.32 5.82
N GLY A 11 -4.65 7.62 6.84
CA GLY A 11 -6.06 7.29 7.00
C GLY A 11 -6.53 6.02 6.25
N PHE A 12 -5.61 5.14 5.86
CA PHE A 12 -5.94 3.79 5.36
C PHE A 12 -6.58 2.91 6.47
N GLU A 13 -7.34 1.90 6.08
CA GLU A 13 -7.92 0.91 7.02
C GLU A 13 -6.92 -0.21 7.32
N GLU A 14 -6.57 -0.36 8.60
CA GLU A 14 -5.44 -1.18 9.02
C GLU A 14 -5.71 -2.67 8.93
N ILE A 15 -6.92 -3.12 9.24
CA ILE A 15 -7.28 -4.54 9.19
C ILE A 15 -7.23 -5.02 7.74
N GLU A 16 -7.80 -4.26 6.80
CA GLU A 16 -7.82 -4.57 5.37
C GLU A 16 -6.38 -4.63 4.81
N ALA A 17 -5.57 -3.61 5.08
CA ALA A 17 -4.19 -3.57 4.60
C ALA A 17 -3.33 -4.71 5.20
N ILE A 18 -3.29 -4.81 6.53
CA ILE A 18 -2.39 -5.74 7.22
C ILE A 18 -2.81 -7.19 6.97
N SER A 19 -4.11 -7.49 6.90
CA SER A 19 -4.58 -8.86 6.62
C SER A 19 -4.14 -9.32 5.23
N ILE A 20 -4.28 -8.47 4.20
CA ILE A 20 -3.86 -8.82 2.84
C ILE A 20 -2.34 -9.01 2.79
N ILE A 21 -1.58 -8.10 3.38
CA ILE A 21 -0.11 -8.19 3.45
C ILE A 21 0.33 -9.51 4.10
N ASP A 22 -0.22 -9.85 5.29
CA ASP A 22 0.14 -11.09 6.01
C ASP A 22 -0.25 -12.34 5.20
N ILE A 23 -1.49 -12.42 4.70
CA ILE A 23 -1.99 -13.58 3.97
C ILE A 23 -1.18 -13.83 2.69
N CYS A 24 -0.91 -12.78 1.90
CA CYS A 24 -0.13 -12.91 0.67
C CYS A 24 1.32 -13.34 0.95
N ARG A 25 1.98 -12.77 1.97
CA ARG A 25 3.33 -13.18 2.39
C ARG A 25 3.37 -14.65 2.84
N ARG A 26 2.36 -15.12 3.61
CA ARG A 26 2.23 -16.55 3.96
C ARG A 26 2.06 -17.45 2.74
N GLY A 27 1.43 -16.93 1.68
CA GLY A 27 1.31 -17.57 0.38
C GLY A 27 2.57 -17.53 -0.48
N GLN A 28 3.70 -17.02 0.04
CA GLN A 28 4.96 -16.85 -0.70
C GLN A 28 4.82 -15.90 -1.92
N ILE A 29 3.93 -14.92 -1.82
CA ILE A 29 3.80 -13.81 -2.76
C ILE A 29 4.74 -12.69 -2.29
N ASP A 30 5.45 -12.05 -3.22
CA ASP A 30 6.27 -10.89 -2.92
C ASP A 30 5.36 -9.66 -2.75
N VAL A 31 5.37 -9.04 -1.57
CA VAL A 31 4.45 -7.94 -1.22
C VAL A 31 5.26 -6.69 -0.94
N ILE A 32 5.14 -5.71 -1.83
CA ILE A 32 5.71 -4.37 -1.68
C ILE A 32 4.69 -3.50 -0.96
N VAL A 33 5.03 -3.03 0.23
CA VAL A 33 4.25 -2.00 0.94
C VAL A 33 4.88 -0.65 0.66
N ALA A 34 4.18 0.22 -0.07
CA ALA A 34 4.71 1.52 -0.50
C ALA A 34 3.95 2.67 0.15
N GLY A 35 4.65 3.61 0.76
CA GLY A 35 4.04 4.79 1.38
C GLY A 35 3.86 5.92 0.36
N VAL A 36 2.69 6.57 0.40
CA VAL A 36 2.42 7.76 -0.44
C VAL A 36 2.83 9.01 0.32
N GLY A 37 3.87 9.68 -0.17
CA GLY A 37 4.42 10.91 0.41
C GLY A 37 5.40 10.71 1.57
N GLU A 38 5.23 9.66 2.38
CA GLU A 38 6.11 9.34 3.51
C GLU A 38 6.23 7.83 3.78
N LYS A 39 7.25 7.42 4.54
CA LYS A 39 7.48 5.98 4.87
C LYS A 39 6.76 5.49 6.11
N ILE A 40 6.27 6.39 6.97
CA ILE A 40 5.50 6.03 8.16
C ILE A 40 4.09 6.54 7.94
N ILE A 41 3.16 5.65 7.64
CA ILE A 41 1.79 6.01 7.32
C ILE A 41 0.92 5.78 8.55
N MET A 42 0.15 6.79 8.94
CA MET A 42 -0.81 6.68 10.02
C MET A 42 -2.11 6.05 9.53
N GLY A 43 -2.54 4.95 10.13
CA GLY A 43 -3.83 4.34 9.87
C GLY A 43 -5.02 5.16 10.38
N ALA A 44 -6.23 4.81 9.96
CA ALA A 44 -7.47 5.49 10.33
C ALA A 44 -7.81 5.40 11.84
N ARG A 45 -7.14 4.51 12.57
CA ARG A 45 -7.25 4.28 14.02
C ARG A 45 -5.93 4.54 14.75
N ASP A 46 -5.13 5.46 14.22
CA ASP A 46 -3.89 5.96 14.83
C ASP A 46 -2.81 4.87 15.02
N ILE A 47 -2.83 3.83 14.18
CA ILE A 47 -1.78 2.80 14.16
C ILE A 47 -0.76 3.17 13.08
N PRO A 48 0.49 3.50 13.45
CA PRO A 48 1.53 3.79 12.47
C PRO A 48 2.07 2.51 11.84
N VAL A 49 2.22 2.51 10.52
CA VAL A 49 2.85 1.43 9.75
C VAL A 49 4.07 1.96 9.01
N VAL A 50 5.20 1.27 9.16
CA VAL A 50 6.42 1.53 8.39
C VAL A 50 6.33 0.78 7.07
N THR A 51 6.45 1.50 5.96
CA THR A 51 6.43 0.93 4.61
C THR A 51 7.83 0.54 4.16
N ASP A 52 7.93 -0.36 3.18
CA ASP A 52 9.20 -0.85 2.63
C ASP A 52 9.91 0.28 1.85
N CYS A 53 9.14 0.99 1.03
CA CYS A 53 9.60 2.08 0.16
C CYS A 53 8.57 3.21 0.05
N LEU A 54 8.93 4.26 -0.67
CA LEU A 54 7.98 5.27 -1.18
C LEU A 54 7.36 4.79 -2.49
N ILE A 55 6.14 5.25 -2.78
CA ILE A 55 5.43 4.91 -4.02
C ILE A 55 6.22 5.30 -5.29
N ASP A 56 7.00 6.38 -5.23
CA ASP A 56 7.83 6.85 -6.36
C ASP A 56 9.06 5.96 -6.61
N GLU A 57 9.38 5.04 -5.68
CA GLU A 57 10.49 4.09 -5.79
C GLU A 57 10.05 2.73 -6.38
N VAL A 58 8.74 2.53 -6.60
CA VAL A 58 8.18 1.25 -7.06
C VAL A 58 8.43 1.05 -8.55
N ASN A 59 9.01 -0.10 -8.92
CA ASN A 59 9.06 -0.55 -10.30
C ASN A 59 7.75 -1.29 -10.65
N THR A 60 7.03 -0.80 -11.64
CA THR A 60 5.71 -1.33 -12.03
C THR A 60 5.76 -2.44 -13.09
N ASP A 61 6.91 -2.66 -13.74
CA ASP A 61 7.05 -3.57 -14.89
C ASP A 61 6.70 -5.03 -14.57
N ASN A 62 6.79 -5.43 -13.30
CA ASN A 62 6.61 -6.83 -12.86
C ASN A 62 5.49 -7.01 -11.83
N LEU A 63 4.58 -6.03 -11.68
CA LEU A 63 3.45 -6.16 -10.76
C LEU A 63 2.35 -7.04 -11.37
N ASP A 64 1.93 -8.06 -10.64
CA ASP A 64 0.79 -8.91 -10.99
C ASP A 64 -0.54 -8.38 -10.43
N MET A 65 -0.48 -7.55 -9.37
CA MET A 65 -1.65 -6.97 -8.72
C MET A 65 -1.31 -5.69 -7.95
N VAL A 66 -2.27 -4.76 -7.92
CA VAL A 66 -2.29 -3.64 -6.98
C VAL A 66 -3.51 -3.81 -6.07
N VAL A 67 -3.28 -3.78 -4.77
CA VAL A 67 -4.33 -3.84 -3.75
C VAL A 67 -4.50 -2.45 -3.20
N LEU A 68 -5.71 -1.91 -3.22
CA LEU A 68 -6.03 -0.60 -2.65
C LEU A 68 -6.87 -0.82 -1.38
N PRO A 69 -6.27 -0.78 -0.17
CA PRO A 69 -7.03 -0.87 1.07
C PRO A 69 -8.00 0.30 1.19
N GLY A 70 -9.10 0.08 1.91
CA GLY A 70 -10.06 1.10 2.22
C GLY A 70 -9.55 2.10 3.26
N GLY A 71 -10.51 2.73 3.94
CA GLY A 71 -10.25 3.88 4.81
C GLY A 71 -10.38 5.18 4.01
N TRP A 72 -11.33 6.02 4.39
CA TRP A 72 -11.72 7.19 3.57
C TRP A 72 -10.57 8.16 3.35
N GLY A 73 -9.81 8.47 4.41
CA GLY A 73 -8.66 9.38 4.31
C GLY A 73 -7.59 8.84 3.36
N GLY A 74 -7.28 7.54 3.46
CA GLY A 74 -6.33 6.89 2.56
C GLY A 74 -6.84 6.85 1.13
N THR A 75 -8.13 6.53 0.94
CA THR A 75 -8.79 6.43 -0.38
C THR A 75 -8.76 7.77 -1.12
N GLU A 76 -9.03 8.89 -0.45
CA GLU A 76 -8.96 10.23 -1.08
C GLU A 76 -7.53 10.58 -1.52
N VAL A 77 -6.53 10.23 -0.72
CA VAL A 77 -5.12 10.45 -1.07
C VAL A 77 -4.69 9.57 -2.25
N LEU A 78 -5.06 8.29 -2.25
CA LEU A 78 -4.77 7.39 -3.36
C LEU A 78 -5.45 7.86 -4.65
N ALA A 79 -6.72 8.26 -4.57
CA ALA A 79 -7.49 8.74 -5.71
C ALA A 79 -6.96 10.07 -6.28
N SER A 80 -6.31 10.92 -5.48
CA SER A 80 -5.74 12.19 -5.93
C SER A 80 -4.25 12.12 -6.32
N SER A 81 -3.58 11.01 -6.00
CA SER A 81 -2.15 10.83 -6.31
C SER A 81 -1.95 10.48 -7.79
N THR A 82 -1.29 11.37 -8.53
CA THR A 82 -0.94 11.13 -9.94
C THR A 82 0.02 9.96 -10.09
N THR A 83 0.94 9.77 -9.14
CA THR A 83 1.83 8.60 -9.14
C THR A 83 1.02 7.31 -9.04
N VAL A 84 0.10 7.22 -8.08
CA VAL A 84 -0.74 6.00 -7.91
C VAL A 84 -1.63 5.75 -9.12
N GLN A 85 -2.22 6.79 -9.72
CA GLN A 85 -3.02 6.65 -10.95
C GLN A 85 -2.23 6.20 -12.18
N SER A 86 -0.90 6.36 -12.16
CA SER A 86 -0.02 6.01 -13.29
C SER A 86 0.54 4.59 -13.23
N ILE A 87 0.31 3.89 -12.11
CA ILE A 87 0.66 2.48 -11.90
C ILE A 87 -0.38 1.60 -12.60
#